data_AF-A0A7R9L4Y9-F1
#
_entry.id   AF-A0A7R9L4Y9-F1
#
_cell.length_a   1.000
_cell.length_b   1.000
_cell.length_c   1.000
_cell.angle_alpha   90.00
_cell.angle_beta   90.00
_cell.angle_gamma   90.00
#
_symmetry.space_group_name_H-M   'P 1'
#
loop_
_entity.id
_entity.type
_entity.pdbx_description
1 polymer ?
#
loop_
_entity_poly.entity_id
_entity_poly.type
_entity_poly.pdbx_seq_one_letter_code
_entity_poly.pdbx_strand_id
1 'polypeptide(L)'
;MSMLLSSMAGSKFQYDESGGTFFYFLLSFLALVVIPCTYYFWPKDRKKEDNKRDRKQCHCEQCAQKEHYLRNREPLRKVKRRVIKFLLILGWIALFACAYKVAHLTNDYINWDPFEILQIDP
;
A
#
# COMPACT_ATOMS: atom_id res chain seq x y z
N MET A 1 -53.50 0.37 14.16
CA MET A 1 -52.87 -0.36 15.29
C MET A 1 -52.89 -1.81 14.85
N SER A 2 -51.85 -2.38 14.23
CA SER A 2 -50.42 -2.42 14.58
C SER A 2 -49.65 -2.65 13.28
N MET A 3 -48.85 -1.69 12.79
CA MET A 3 -47.39 -1.65 12.95
C MET A 3 -46.64 -2.95 12.61
N LEU A 4 -45.85 -2.84 11.52
CA LEU A 4 -44.44 -3.20 11.43
C LEU A 4 -44.05 -4.68 11.52
N LEU A 5 -43.71 -5.27 10.37
CA LEU A 5 -42.49 -6.05 10.23
C LEU A 5 -42.08 -6.16 8.75
N SER A 6 -41.63 -5.03 8.20
CA SER A 6 -40.61 -5.09 7.14
C SER A 6 -39.37 -5.71 7.78
N SER A 7 -39.24 -7.03 7.71
CA SER A 7 -37.97 -7.69 7.96
C SER A 7 -37.00 -7.16 6.92
N MET A 8 -36.03 -6.38 7.37
CA MET A 8 -34.97 -5.86 6.52
C MET A 8 -34.30 -7.07 5.87
N ALA A 9 -34.38 -7.17 4.55
CA ALA A 9 -33.62 -8.14 3.77
C ALA A 9 -32.13 -7.85 4.02
N GLY A 10 -31.59 -8.43 5.09
CA GLY A 10 -30.17 -8.42 5.37
C GLY A 10 -29.51 -9.06 4.16
N SER A 11 -28.68 -8.28 3.47
CA SER A 11 -27.89 -8.77 2.34
C SER A 11 -27.11 -10.00 2.80
N LYS A 12 -27.44 -11.18 2.26
CA LYS A 12 -26.65 -12.38 2.48
C LYS A 12 -25.33 -12.19 1.75
N PHE A 13 -24.29 -11.82 2.49
CA PHE A 13 -22.94 -11.72 1.96
C PHE A 13 -22.41 -13.13 1.75
N GLN A 14 -22.39 -13.59 0.50
CA GLN A 14 -21.69 -14.80 0.12
C GLN A 14 -20.22 -14.42 -0.09
N TYR A 15 -19.37 -14.89 0.81
CA TYR A 15 -17.93 -14.70 0.69
C TYR A 15 -17.36 -15.68 -0.33
N ASP A 16 -16.30 -15.26 -1.00
CA ASP A 16 -15.58 -16.12 -1.92
C ASP A 16 -14.73 -17.13 -1.14
N GLU A 17 -15.16 -18.39 -1.15
CA GLU A 17 -14.49 -19.50 -0.47
C GLU A 17 -13.11 -19.81 -1.11
N SER A 18 -12.91 -19.47 -2.38
CA SER A 18 -11.64 -19.67 -3.10
C SER A 18 -10.58 -18.60 -2.76
N GLY A 19 -11.03 -17.46 -2.22
CA GLY A 19 -10.19 -16.33 -1.86
C GLY A 19 -9.62 -15.55 -3.06
N GLY A 20 -9.96 -15.90 -4.30
CA GLY A 20 -9.46 -15.23 -5.50
C GLY A 20 -9.82 -13.75 -5.53
N THR A 21 -11.09 -13.40 -5.32
CA THR A 21 -11.59 -12.02 -5.31
C THR A 21 -10.93 -11.16 -4.23
N PHE A 22 -10.65 -11.74 -3.06
CA PHE A 22 -9.93 -11.07 -1.98
C PHE A 22 -8.50 -10.70 -2.39
N PHE A 23 -7.77 -11.62 -3.04
CA PHE A 23 -6.41 -11.32 -3.51
C PHE A 23 -6.38 -10.26 -4.62
N TYR A 24 -7.37 -10.21 -5.51
CA TYR A 24 -7.49 -9.12 -6.49
C TYR A 24 -7.73 -7.76 -5.83
N PHE A 25 -8.61 -7.70 -4.83
CA PHE A 25 -8.84 -6.48 -4.04
C PHE A 25 -7.57 -6.06 -3.30
N LEU A 26 -6.92 -7.01 -2.62
CA LEU A 26 -5.69 -6.77 -1.86
C LEU A 26 -4.57 -6.27 -2.77
N LEU A 27 -4.37 -6.92 -3.93
CA LEU A 27 -3.38 -6.51 -4.92
C LEU A 27 -3.63 -5.08 -5.40
N SER A 28 -4.88 -4.74 -5.70
CA SER A 28 -5.28 -3.40 -6.15
C SER A 28 -5.04 -2.35 -5.07
N PHE A 29 -5.41 -2.65 -3.82
CA PHE A 29 -5.18 -1.77 -2.68
C PHE A 29 -3.68 -1.57 -2.40
N LEU A 30 -2.88 -2.65 -2.44
CA LEU A 30 -1.43 -2.57 -2.30
C LEU A 30 -0.83 -1.71 -3.42
N ALA A 31 -1.24 -1.90 -4.67
CA ALA A 31 -0.76 -1.10 -5.79
C ALA A 31 -1.11 0.39 -5.62
N LEU A 32 -2.35 0.68 -5.20
CA LEU A 32 -2.82 2.04 -4.97
C LEU A 32 -2.03 2.75 -3.86
N VAL A 33 -1.52 2.05 -2.86
CA VAL A 33 -0.69 2.65 -1.80
C VAL A 33 0.78 2.67 -2.19
N VAL A 34 1.35 1.54 -2.60
CA VAL A 34 2.79 1.37 -2.81
C VAL A 34 3.31 2.23 -3.96
N ILE A 35 2.56 2.36 -5.06
CA ILE A 35 2.98 3.13 -6.23
C ILE A 35 3.12 4.63 -5.91
N PRO A 36 2.08 5.35 -5.42
CA PRO A 36 2.22 6.76 -5.09
C PRO A 36 3.18 7.00 -3.93
N CYS A 37 3.25 6.10 -2.93
CA CYS A 37 4.27 6.21 -1.89
C CYS A 37 5.68 6.10 -2.47
N THR A 38 5.92 5.19 -3.42
CA THR A 38 7.22 5.05 -4.08
C THR A 38 7.59 6.30 -4.87
N TYR A 39 6.62 6.88 -5.60
CA TYR A 39 6.82 8.14 -6.32
C TYR A 39 7.14 9.31 -5.37
N TYR A 40 6.36 9.48 -4.30
CA TYR A 40 6.54 10.58 -3.35
C TYR A 40 7.85 10.48 -2.56
N PHE A 41 8.22 9.27 -2.12
CA PHE A 41 9.43 9.04 -1.34
C PHE A 41 10.66 8.70 -2.20
N TRP A 42 10.58 8.88 -3.52
CA TRP A 42 11.65 8.58 -4.44
C TRP A 42 12.96 9.26 -4.01
N PRO A 43 14.11 8.54 -4.01
CA PRO A 43 15.36 9.08 -3.51
C PRO A 43 15.83 10.27 -4.36
N LYS A 44 15.58 11.48 -3.86
CA LYS A 44 16.17 12.70 -4.41
C LYS A 44 17.66 12.77 -4.08
N ASP A 45 18.48 13.17 -5.05
CA ASP A 45 19.94 13.21 -4.94
C ASP A 45 20.39 14.28 -3.95
N ARG A 46 20.80 13.84 -2.75
CA ARG A 46 21.14 14.72 -1.62
C ARG A 46 22.58 15.19 -1.62
N LYS A 47 23.48 14.48 -2.30
CA LYS A 47 24.90 14.88 -2.37
C LYS A 47 25.05 16.28 -2.94
N LYS A 48 24.21 16.65 -3.90
CA LYS A 48 24.18 17.99 -4.49
C LYS A 48 23.63 19.06 -3.55
N GLU A 49 22.70 18.72 -2.65
CA GLU A 49 22.17 19.65 -1.64
C GLU A 49 23.17 19.91 -0.52
N ASP A 50 23.84 18.86 -0.05
CA ASP A 50 24.81 18.96 1.05
C ASP A 50 26.06 19.76 0.60
N ASN A 51 26.59 19.51 -0.61
CA ASN A 51 27.71 20.28 -1.15
C ASN A 51 27.39 21.78 -1.34
N LYS A 52 26.15 22.11 -1.70
CA LYS A 52 25.70 23.51 -1.82
C LYS A 52 25.56 24.21 -0.46
N ARG A 53 25.30 23.46 0.62
CA ARG A 53 25.17 24.00 1.97
C ARG A 53 26.55 24.30 2.56
N ASP A 54 27.50 23.39 2.42
CA ASP A 54 28.88 23.59 2.90
C ASP A 54 29.53 24.84 2.29
N ARG A 55 29.26 25.14 1.01
CA ARG A 55 29.78 26.34 0.33
C ARG A 55 29.21 27.66 0.85
N LYS A 56 28.13 27.65 1.65
CA LYS A 56 27.44 28.85 2.16
C LYS A 56 27.45 28.95 3.69
N GLN A 57 28.28 28.16 4.37
CA GLN A 57 28.32 28.11 5.82
C GLN A 57 28.83 29.44 6.41
N CYS A 58 28.11 30.00 7.37
CA CYS A 58 28.56 31.15 8.16
C CYS A 58 29.03 30.65 9.53
N HIS A 59 30.17 31.15 10.03
CA HIS A 59 30.79 30.69 11.29
C HIS A 59 30.46 31.57 12.50
N CYS A 60 29.31 32.26 12.47
CA CYS A 60 28.85 33.06 13.60
C CYS A 60 28.39 32.17 14.78
N GLU A 61 28.49 32.65 16.04
CA GLU A 61 28.05 31.86 17.22
C GLU A 61 26.58 31.40 17.12
N GLN A 62 25.69 32.29 16.67
CA GLN A 62 24.27 32.00 16.47
C GLN A 62 24.06 30.90 15.40
N CYS A 63 24.92 30.88 14.39
CA CYS A 63 24.92 29.91 13.29
C CYS A 63 25.38 28.53 13.81
N ALA A 64 26.44 28.50 14.62
CA ALA A 64 26.99 27.28 15.23
C ALA A 64 25.99 26.61 16.18
N GLN A 65 25.27 27.38 17.01
CA GLN A 65 24.23 26.83 17.90
C GLN A 65 23.08 26.18 17.10
N LYS A 66 22.64 26.82 16.01
CA LYS A 66 21.60 26.28 15.11
C LYS A 66 22.06 24.98 14.46
N GLU A 67 23.31 24.91 14.02
CA GLU A 67 23.88 23.69 13.45
C GLU A 67 23.93 22.55 14.45
N HIS A 68 24.36 22.82 15.69
CA HIS A 68 24.37 21.82 16.74
C HIS A 68 22.97 21.24 17.00
N TYR A 69 21.94 22.10 17.04
CA TYR A 69 20.54 21.66 17.15
C TYR A 69 20.07 20.82 15.95
N LEU A 70 20.42 21.24 14.73
CA LEU A 70 20.07 20.50 13.52
C LEU A 70 20.78 19.14 13.45
N ARG A 71 22.05 19.08 13.88
CA ARG A 71 22.87 17.86 13.93
C ARG A 71 22.30 16.83 14.90
N ASN A 72 21.82 17.27 16.06
CA ASN A 72 21.15 16.38 17.01
C ASN A 72 19.85 15.76 16.47
N ARG A 73 19.16 16.45 15.55
CA ARG A 73 17.93 15.94 14.90
C ARG A 73 18.20 15.14 13.62
N GLU A 74 19.41 15.23 13.08
CA GLU A 74 19.84 14.51 11.88
C GLU A 74 19.74 12.97 11.98
N PRO A 75 20.15 12.29 13.08
CA PRO A 75 20.08 10.84 13.17
C PRO A 75 18.64 10.32 13.09
N LEU A 76 17.70 10.96 13.78
CA LEU A 76 16.26 10.59 13.72
C LEU A 76 15.70 10.74 12.30
N ARG A 77 16.09 11.80 11.57
CA ARG A 77 15.68 11.99 10.17
C ARG A 77 16.27 10.92 9.25
N LYS A 78 17.50 10.47 9.51
CA LYS A 78 18.15 9.37 8.76
C LYS A 78 17.46 8.03 9.05
N VAL A 79 17.15 7.73 10.30
CA VAL A 79 16.43 6.51 10.70
C VAL A 79 15.03 6.50 10.09
N LYS A 80 14.24 7.58 10.23
CA LYS A 80 12.90 7.68 9.63
C LYS A 80 12.93 7.40 8.12
N ARG A 81 13.91 7.95 7.41
CA ARG A 81 14.10 7.69 5.97
C ARG A 81 14.43 6.22 5.69
N ARG A 82 15.29 5.60 6.49
CA ARG A 82 15.66 4.19 6.33
C ARG A 82 14.45 3.28 6.58
N VAL A 83 13.65 3.59 7.61
CA VAL A 83 12.40 2.87 7.91
C VAL A 83 11.40 3.00 6.76
N ILE A 84 11.18 4.20 6.22
CA ILE A 84 10.27 4.39 5.07
C ILE A 84 10.74 3.58 3.85
N LYS A 85 12.04 3.61 3.55
CA LYS A 85 12.59 2.78 2.45
C LYS A 85 12.39 1.29 2.68
N PHE A 86 12.61 0.82 3.91
CA PHE A 86 12.41 -0.57 4.27
C PHE A 86 10.93 -0.99 4.13
N LEU A 87 10.00 -0.16 4.61
CA LEU A 87 8.56 -0.40 4.45
C LEU A 87 8.14 -0.41 2.97
N LEU A 88 8.71 0.46 2.14
CA LEU A 88 8.46 0.43 0.69
C LEU A 88 8.94 -0.86 0.05
N ILE A 89 10.15 -1.34 0.39
CA ILE A 89 10.68 -2.61 -0.11
C ILE A 89 9.76 -3.76 0.31
N LEU A 90 9.35 -3.81 1.58
CA LEU A 90 8.39 -4.80 2.07
C LEU A 90 7.06 -4.73 1.32
N GLY A 91 6.55 -3.52 1.06
CA GLY A 91 5.32 -3.32 0.29
C GLY A 91 5.42 -3.86 -1.14
N TRP A 92 6.55 -3.63 -1.82
CA TRP A 92 6.80 -4.20 -3.15
C TRP A 92 6.92 -5.72 -3.13
N ILE A 93 7.60 -6.29 -2.14
CA ILE A 93 7.68 -7.75 -1.96
C ILE A 93 6.28 -8.33 -1.77
N ALA A 94 5.45 -7.72 -0.91
CA ALA A 94 4.08 -8.14 -0.69
C ALA A 94 3.22 -8.02 -1.96
N LEU A 95 3.38 -6.95 -2.74
CA LEU A 95 2.69 -6.74 -4.01
C LEU A 95 3.04 -7.85 -5.02
N PHE A 96 4.33 -8.13 -5.21
CA PHE A 96 4.77 -9.21 -6.11
C PHE A 96 4.32 -10.60 -5.61
N ALA A 97 4.36 -10.83 -4.30
CA ALA A 97 3.89 -12.09 -3.72
C ALA A 97 2.37 -12.28 -3.94
N CYS A 98 1.57 -11.22 -3.77
CA CYS A 98 0.14 -11.25 -4.08
C CYS A 98 -0.10 -11.49 -5.57
N ALA A 99 0.62 -10.79 -6.44
CA ALA A 99 0.51 -10.98 -7.90
C ALA A 99 0.86 -12.41 -8.32
N TYR A 100 1.91 -13.00 -7.73
CA TYR A 100 2.27 -14.40 -7.94
C TYR A 100 1.15 -15.34 -7.48
N LYS A 101 0.61 -15.11 -6.28
CA LYS A 101 -0.52 -15.90 -5.78
C LYS A 101 -1.72 -15.83 -6.71
N VAL A 102 -2.09 -14.64 -7.16
CA VAL A 102 -3.17 -14.41 -8.14
C VAL A 102 -2.92 -15.14 -9.46
N ALA A 103 -1.69 -15.08 -9.99
CA ALA A 103 -1.34 -15.75 -11.24
C ALA A 103 -1.40 -17.30 -11.15
N HIS A 104 -1.24 -17.85 -9.94
CA HIS A 104 -1.25 -19.30 -9.68
C HIS A 104 -2.53 -19.80 -8.99
N LEU A 105 -3.53 -18.93 -8.77
CA LEU A 105 -4.85 -19.36 -8.34
C LEU A 105 -5.46 -20.17 -9.50
N THR A 106 -5.56 -21.49 -9.31
CA THR A 106 -6.35 -22.35 -10.19
C THR A 106 -7.75 -21.77 -10.22
N ASN A 107 -8.15 -21.34 -11.42
CA ASN A 107 -9.42 -20.72 -11.65
C ASN A 107 -10.48 -21.81 -11.55
N ASP A 108 -10.95 -22.11 -10.33
CA ASP A 108 -12.18 -22.86 -10.07
C ASP A 108 -13.39 -22.01 -10.48
N TYR A 109 -13.28 -21.27 -11.59
CA TYR A 109 -14.39 -20.72 -12.34
C TYR A 109 -15.14 -21.90 -12.92
N ILE A 110 -16.00 -22.47 -12.08
CA ILE A 110 -17.09 -23.30 -12.57
C ILE A 110 -17.92 -22.35 -13.41
N ASN A 111 -17.95 -22.58 -14.72
CA ASN A 111 -18.83 -21.88 -15.63
C ASN A 111 -20.24 -22.11 -15.09
N TRP A 112 -20.81 -21.10 -14.45
CA TRP A 112 -22.13 -21.20 -13.86
C TRP A 112 -23.13 -21.23 -14.99
N ASP A 113 -23.73 -22.40 -15.22
CA ASP A 113 -24.73 -22.59 -16.25
C ASP A 113 -26.11 -22.18 -15.68
N PRO A 114 -26.71 -21.06 -16.16
CA PRO A 114 -28.05 -20.66 -15.72
C PRO A 114 -29.11 -21.72 -15.99
N PHE A 115 -28.92 -22.59 -17.00
CA PHE A 115 -29.88 -23.60 -17.42
C PHE A 115 -29.84 -24.87 -16.55
N GLU A 116 -28.79 -25.04 -15.73
CA GLU A 116 -28.67 -26.16 -14.78
C GLU A 116 -29.82 -26.13 -13.74
N ILE A 117 -30.25 -24.94 -13.34
CA ILE A 117 -31.38 -24.74 -12.42
C ILE A 117 -32.73 -25.02 -13.12
N LEU A 118 -32.79 -24.82 -14.44
CA LEU A 118 -34.00 -25.04 -15.23
C LEU A 118 -34.12 -26.47 -15.77
N GLN A 119 -33.08 -27.31 -15.62
CA GLN A 119 -33.00 -28.68 -16.18
C GLN A 119 -33.28 -28.74 -17.69
N ILE A 120 -32.81 -27.74 -18.44
CA ILE A 120 -32.95 -27.70 -19.89
C ILE A 120 -31.59 -28.05 -20.47
N ASP A 121 -31.51 -29.13 -21.24
CA ASP A 121 -30.28 -29.48 -21.98
C ASP A 121 -30.01 -28.43 -23.09
N PRO A 122 -28.73 -28.17 -23.44
CA PRO A 122 -28.34 -27.13 -24.40
C PRO A 122 -28.88 -27.31 -25.81
#